data_AF-A0A7G9YBK8-F1
#
_entry.id   AF-A0A7G9YBK8-F1
#
_cell.length_a   1.000
_cell.length_b   1.000
_cell.length_c   1.000
_cell.angle_alpha   90.00
_cell.angle_beta   90.00
_cell.angle_gamma   90.00
#
_symmetry.space_group_name_H-M   'P 1'
#
loop_
_entity.id
_entity.type
_entity.pdbx_description
1 polymer ?
#
loop_
_entity_poly.entity_id
_entity_poly.type
_entity_poly.pdbx_seq_one_letter_code
_entity_poly.pdbx_strand_id
1 'polypeptide(L)'
;MTGLVMGGIPIGVLQRTVADSVLITGDAAGQVKPTSGGGVYPGAVCAKIAGRVAADAIRDGDTSARRLSEYDKLWRVEIGRELAIGKRINEWMARLGDSGINRLIKVLDDDELLDLITRYGDMDYPSVVLRKLLMNTKSVGALLKLAPICLR
;
A
#
# COMPACT_ATOMS: atom_id res chain seq x y z
N MET A 1 12.64 -18.90 29.48
CA MET A 1 13.44 -18.31 28.39
C MET A 1 12.47 -17.66 27.41
N THR A 2 12.36 -16.33 27.40
CA THR A 2 11.62 -15.62 26.36
C THR A 2 12.59 -15.36 25.21
N GLY A 3 12.42 -16.06 24.10
CA GLY A 3 13.18 -15.81 22.88
C GLY A 3 12.75 -14.48 22.27
N LEU A 4 13.69 -13.57 22.04
CA LEU A 4 13.43 -12.35 21.28
C LEU A 4 13.39 -12.69 19.79
N VAL A 5 12.24 -12.49 19.15
CA VAL A 5 12.07 -12.62 17.70
C VAL A 5 11.90 -11.22 17.11
N MET A 6 12.79 -10.84 16.19
CA MET A 6 12.69 -9.61 15.40
C MET A 6 12.64 -9.92 13.91
N GLY A 7 11.92 -9.10 13.15
CA GLY A 7 11.85 -9.16 11.69
C GLY A 7 11.67 -7.75 11.11
N GLY A 8 12.21 -7.53 9.91
CA GLY A 8 12.02 -6.28 9.18
C GLY A 8 10.77 -6.32 8.30
N ILE A 9 10.08 -5.18 8.18
CA ILE A 9 8.94 -5.02 7.28
C ILE A 9 9.40 -4.23 6.05
N PRO A 10 9.31 -4.79 4.83
CA PRO A 10 9.72 -4.07 3.63
C PRO A 10 8.69 -2.99 3.27
N ILE A 11 9.14 -1.72 3.22
CA ILE A 11 8.31 -0.58 2.82
C ILE A 11 8.67 -0.16 1.40
N GLY A 12 8.00 -0.77 0.42
CA GLY A 12 8.17 -0.48 -1.00
C GLY A 12 8.35 -1.74 -1.82
N VAL A 13 7.82 -1.70 -3.06
CA VAL A 13 7.82 -2.84 -3.98
C VAL A 13 9.10 -2.91 -4.81
N LEU A 14 9.47 -4.13 -5.23
CA LEU A 14 10.54 -4.31 -6.21
C LEU A 14 10.16 -3.75 -7.60
N GLN A 15 11.17 -3.28 -8.33
CA GLN A 15 11.00 -2.79 -9.71
C GLN A 15 10.66 -3.91 -10.69
N ARG A 16 11.15 -5.13 -10.45
CA ARG A 16 10.81 -6.33 -11.21
C ARG A 16 10.56 -7.48 -10.25
N THR A 17 9.49 -8.22 -10.49
CA THR A 17 9.10 -9.38 -9.67
C THR A 17 9.22 -10.73 -10.40
N VAL A 18 9.90 -10.72 -11.57
CA VAL A 18 10.09 -11.91 -12.42
C VAL A 18 11.49 -11.95 -13.01
N ALA A 19 11.96 -13.17 -13.26
CA ALA A 19 13.14 -13.50 -14.09
C ALA A 19 12.90 -14.86 -14.77
N ASP A 20 13.86 -15.37 -15.54
CA ASP A 20 13.72 -16.69 -16.16
C ASP A 20 13.50 -17.76 -15.09
N SER A 21 12.39 -18.48 -15.20
CA SER A 21 11.92 -19.51 -14.26
C SER A 21 11.72 -19.05 -12.81
N VAL A 22 11.58 -17.73 -12.56
CA VAL A 22 11.44 -17.17 -11.21
C VAL A 22 10.29 -16.17 -11.13
N LEU A 23 9.45 -16.35 -10.10
CA LEU A 23 8.46 -15.37 -9.62
C LEU A 23 8.74 -15.06 -8.15
N ILE A 24 8.64 -13.79 -7.75
CA ILE A 24 8.76 -13.38 -6.34
C ILE A 24 7.47 -12.72 -5.85
N THR A 25 7.02 -13.04 -4.63
CA THR A 25 5.74 -12.58 -4.08
C THR A 25 5.85 -12.28 -2.59
N GLY A 26 4.86 -11.59 -2.02
CA GLY A 26 4.76 -11.24 -0.61
C GLY A 26 5.87 -10.29 -0.17
N ASP A 27 6.35 -10.46 1.06
CA ASP A 27 7.41 -9.64 1.65
C ASP A 27 8.69 -9.66 0.80
N ALA A 28 9.03 -10.79 0.18
CA ALA A 28 10.19 -10.91 -0.70
C ALA A 28 10.09 -9.97 -1.93
N ALA A 29 8.87 -9.66 -2.38
CA ALA A 29 8.59 -8.70 -3.45
C ALA A 29 8.30 -7.28 -2.94
N GLY A 30 8.29 -7.07 -1.62
CA GLY A 30 7.87 -5.82 -0.99
C GLY A 30 6.37 -5.53 -1.11
N GLN A 31 5.55 -6.55 -1.33
CA GLN A 31 4.09 -6.44 -1.50
C GLN A 31 3.40 -6.35 -0.13
N VAL A 32 3.67 -5.27 0.59
CA VAL A 32 3.19 -4.99 1.95
C VAL A 32 2.51 -3.63 1.97
N LYS A 33 1.39 -3.51 2.68
CA LYS A 33 0.68 -2.24 2.86
C LYS A 33 1.57 -1.23 3.59
N PRO A 34 2.06 -0.16 2.95
CA PRO A 34 3.01 0.76 3.61
C PRO A 34 2.40 1.54 4.78
N THR A 35 1.06 1.64 4.84
CA THR A 35 0.33 2.35 5.89
C THR A 35 0.26 1.58 7.21
N SER A 36 0.29 0.25 7.17
CA SER A 36 0.10 -0.61 8.35
C SER A 36 1.20 -1.64 8.57
N GLY A 37 2.03 -1.90 7.55
CA GLY A 37 2.97 -3.02 7.54
C GLY A 37 2.30 -4.39 7.29
N GLY A 38 0.99 -4.43 7.00
CA GLY A 38 0.27 -5.68 6.75
C GLY A 38 0.59 -6.29 5.38
N GLY A 39 1.17 -7.49 5.38
CA GLY A 39 1.53 -8.24 4.16
C GLY A 39 0.57 -9.38 3.79
N VAL A 40 -0.31 -9.82 4.69
CA VAL A 40 -1.14 -11.03 4.48
C VAL A 40 -2.07 -10.89 3.28
N TYR A 41 -2.90 -9.84 3.26
CA TYR A 41 -3.81 -9.58 2.14
C TYR A 41 -3.09 -9.35 0.80
N PRO A 42 -2.17 -8.36 0.66
CA PRO A 42 -1.49 -8.13 -0.61
C PRO A 42 -0.64 -9.34 -1.03
N GLY A 43 -0.01 -10.03 -0.09
CA GLY A 43 0.72 -11.27 -0.34
C GLY A 43 -0.17 -12.39 -0.88
N ALA A 44 -1.37 -12.58 -0.32
CA ALA A 44 -2.32 -13.59 -0.80
C ALA A 44 -2.85 -13.27 -2.20
N VAL A 45 -3.16 -12.01 -2.47
CA VAL A 45 -3.57 -11.53 -3.80
C VAL A 45 -2.50 -11.84 -4.83
N CYS A 46 -1.25 -11.44 -4.56
CA CYS A 46 -0.13 -11.68 -5.45
C CYS A 46 0.19 -13.16 -5.61
N ALA A 47 0.16 -13.95 -4.53
CA ALA A 47 0.43 -15.39 -4.58
C ALA A 47 -0.59 -16.12 -5.47
N LYS A 48 -1.87 -15.72 -5.42
CA LYS A 48 -2.92 -16.28 -6.30
C LYS A 48 -2.63 -16.02 -7.78
N ILE A 49 -2.21 -14.79 -8.10
CA ILE A 49 -1.85 -14.41 -9.48
C ILE A 49 -0.59 -15.18 -9.91
N ALA A 50 0.45 -15.22 -9.05
CA ALA A 50 1.70 -15.92 -9.32
C ALA A 50 1.47 -17.42 -9.59
N GLY A 51 0.67 -18.09 -8.77
CA GLY A 51 0.35 -19.50 -8.94
C GLY A 51 -0.36 -19.80 -10.26
N ARG A 52 -1.30 -18.93 -10.68
CA ARG A 52 -1.96 -19.05 -11.99
C ARG A 52 -0.96 -18.90 -13.13
N VAL A 53 -0.18 -17.81 -13.13
CA VAL A 53 0.79 -17.52 -14.19
C VAL A 53 1.87 -18.61 -14.28
N ALA A 54 2.33 -19.13 -13.14
CA ALA A 54 3.28 -20.24 -13.12
C ALA A 54 2.69 -21.51 -13.73
N ALA A 55 1.44 -21.86 -13.38
CA ALA A 55 0.79 -23.05 -13.95
C ALA A 55 0.60 -22.92 -15.47
N ASP A 56 0.23 -21.74 -15.96
CA ASP A 56 0.05 -21.49 -17.38
C ASP A 56 1.39 -21.53 -18.13
N ALA A 57 2.44 -20.90 -17.59
CA ALA A 57 3.79 -20.95 -18.15
C ALA A 57 4.33 -22.38 -18.31
N ILE A 58 4.06 -23.27 -17.34
CA ILE A 58 4.45 -24.68 -17.42
C ILE A 58 3.66 -25.42 -18.51
N ARG A 59 2.34 -25.17 -18.64
CA ARG A 59 1.52 -25.77 -19.70
C ARG A 59 1.95 -25.31 -21.09
N ASP A 60 2.35 -24.05 -21.20
CA ASP A 60 2.83 -23.45 -22.44
C ASP A 60 4.26 -23.91 -22.81
N GLY A 61 4.99 -24.54 -21.88
CA GLY A 61 6.39 -24.93 -22.06
C GLY A 61 7.36 -23.74 -22.12
N ASP A 62 6.96 -22.57 -21.62
CA ASP A 62 7.73 -21.32 -21.66
C ASP A 62 7.80 -20.72 -20.26
N THR A 63 8.92 -20.90 -19.56
CA THR A 63 9.19 -20.28 -18.26
C THR A 63 10.08 -19.05 -18.37
N SER A 64 10.20 -18.44 -19.57
CA SER A 64 11.00 -17.23 -19.76
C SER A 64 10.45 -16.04 -18.96
N ALA A 65 11.33 -15.10 -18.63
CA ALA A 65 10.95 -13.84 -17.99
C ALA A 65 9.89 -13.08 -18.80
N ARG A 66 9.91 -13.22 -20.14
CA ARG A 66 8.90 -12.63 -21.03
C ARG A 66 7.53 -13.22 -20.76
N ARG A 67 7.40 -14.55 -20.72
CA ARG A 67 6.13 -15.23 -20.44
C ARG A 67 5.63 -14.94 -19.02
N LEU A 68 6.54 -14.95 -18.06
CA LEU A 68 6.26 -14.68 -16.64
C LEU A 68 5.93 -13.21 -16.36
N SER A 69 6.31 -12.27 -17.25
CA SER A 69 6.01 -10.83 -17.10
C SER A 69 4.52 -10.50 -16.97
N GLU A 70 3.65 -11.43 -17.34
CA GLU A 70 2.22 -11.35 -17.07
C GLU A 70 1.94 -11.20 -15.56
N TYR A 71 2.64 -11.92 -14.69
CA TYR A 71 2.48 -11.80 -13.24
C TYR A 71 2.79 -10.37 -12.77
N ASP A 72 3.94 -9.82 -13.18
CA ASP A 72 4.37 -8.47 -12.78
C ASP A 72 3.32 -7.41 -13.18
N LYS A 73 2.73 -7.55 -14.37
CA LYS A 73 1.66 -6.67 -14.85
C LYS A 73 0.37 -6.83 -14.04
N LEU A 74 -0.08 -8.06 -13.83
CA LEU A 74 -1.37 -8.34 -13.22
C LEU A 74 -1.42 -7.87 -11.76
N TRP A 75 -0.41 -8.16 -10.95
CA TRP A 75 -0.44 -7.71 -9.55
C TRP A 75 -0.33 -6.18 -9.45
N ARG A 76 0.41 -5.53 -10.36
CA ARG A 76 0.49 -4.06 -10.39
C ARG A 76 -0.85 -3.42 -10.74
N VAL A 77 -1.62 -4.03 -11.64
CA VAL A 77 -2.99 -3.60 -11.94
C VAL A 77 -3.89 -3.77 -10.71
N GLU A 78 -3.78 -4.90 -10.02
CA GLU A 78 -4.67 -5.24 -8.90
C GLU A 78 -4.42 -4.38 -7.66
N ILE A 79 -3.17 -4.28 -7.20
CA ILE A 79 -2.83 -3.60 -5.93
C ILE A 79 -1.70 -2.58 -6.05
N GLY A 80 -1.00 -2.51 -7.18
CA GLY A 80 0.19 -1.65 -7.32
C GLY A 80 -0.10 -0.18 -7.07
N ARG A 81 -1.28 0.31 -7.47
CA ARG A 81 -1.73 1.68 -7.19
C ARG A 81 -1.92 1.92 -5.70
N GLU A 82 -2.56 1.00 -4.98
CA GLU A 82 -2.81 1.14 -3.55
C GLU A 82 -1.50 1.11 -2.76
N LEU A 83 -0.56 0.23 -3.12
CA LEU A 83 0.77 0.21 -2.50
C LEU A 83 1.54 1.52 -2.75
N ALA A 84 1.45 2.08 -3.95
CA ALA A 84 2.10 3.37 -4.26
C ALA A 84 1.48 4.54 -3.49
N ILE A 85 0.15 4.60 -3.38
CA ILE A 85 -0.55 5.62 -2.59
C ILE A 85 -0.21 5.45 -1.11
N GLY A 86 -0.27 4.23 -0.60
CA GLY A 86 0.09 3.91 0.78
C GLY A 86 1.52 4.35 1.10
N LYS A 87 2.48 4.15 0.19
CA LYS A 87 3.87 4.59 0.37
C LYS A 87 3.96 6.11 0.51
N ARG A 88 3.23 6.86 -0.31
CA ARG A 88 3.18 8.34 -0.21
C ARG A 88 2.54 8.80 1.09
N ILE A 89 1.49 8.13 1.56
CA ILE A 89 0.87 8.40 2.86
C ILE A 89 1.88 8.13 3.98
N ASN A 90 2.58 7.00 3.95
CA ASN A 90 3.60 6.64 4.94
C ASN A 90 4.72 7.69 5.00
N GLU A 91 5.26 8.09 3.85
CA GLU A 91 6.29 9.13 3.76
C GLU A 91 5.81 10.50 4.25
N TRP A 92 4.55 10.86 3.99
CA TRP A 92 3.97 12.10 4.49
C TRP A 92 3.76 12.06 6.00
N MET A 93 3.20 10.97 6.53
CA MET A 93 3.00 10.75 7.97
C MET A 93 4.34 10.75 8.71
N ALA A 94 5.39 10.15 8.15
CA ALA A 94 6.73 10.12 8.74
C ALA A 94 7.38 11.51 8.87
N ARG A 95 6.90 12.51 8.11
CA ARG A 95 7.34 13.91 8.22
C ARG A 95 6.58 14.70 9.29
N LEU A 96 5.50 14.15 9.84
CA LEU A 96 4.74 14.79 10.91
C LEU A 96 5.38 14.45 12.26
N GLY A 97 5.88 15.46 12.97
CA GLY A 97 6.19 15.32 14.39
C GLY A 97 4.91 15.30 15.25
N ASP A 98 5.07 15.09 16.56
CA ASP A 98 3.97 14.95 17.52
C ASP A 98 2.91 16.07 17.42
N SER A 99 3.34 17.32 17.28
CA SER A 99 2.42 18.46 17.15
C SER A 99 1.61 18.42 15.84
N GLY A 100 2.22 17.93 14.75
CA GLY A 100 1.56 17.72 13.47
C GLY A 100 0.52 16.60 13.56
N ILE A 101 0.88 15.47 14.18
CA ILE A 101 -0.03 14.34 14.42
C ILE A 101 -1.21 14.77 15.28
N ASN A 102 -0.96 15.44 16.41
CA ASN A 102 -2.02 15.94 17.30
C ASN A 102 -3.00 16.87 16.58
N ARG A 103 -2.48 17.72 15.70
CA ARG A 103 -3.33 18.65 14.94
C ARG A 103 -4.10 17.93 13.83
N LEU A 104 -3.51 16.93 13.18
CA LEU A 104 -4.20 16.08 12.22
C LEU A 104 -5.39 15.37 12.87
N ILE A 105 -5.18 14.76 14.04
CA ILE A 105 -6.24 14.09 14.80
C ILE A 105 -7.37 15.08 15.11
N LYS A 106 -7.06 16.27 15.63
CA LYS A 106 -8.06 17.33 15.91
C LYS A 106 -8.83 17.79 14.69
N VAL A 107 -8.23 17.74 13.51
CA VAL A 107 -8.88 18.09 12.25
C VAL A 107 -9.85 17.01 11.81
N LEU A 108 -9.47 15.74 12.01
CA LEU A 108 -10.29 14.59 11.64
C LEU A 108 -11.40 14.30 12.66
N ASP A 109 -11.30 14.85 13.87
CA ASP A 109 -12.32 14.81 14.93
C ASP A 109 -13.49 15.78 14.63
N ASP A 110 -14.17 15.52 13.52
CA ASP A 110 -15.36 16.22 13.04
C ASP A 110 -16.39 15.17 12.57
N ASP A 111 -17.65 15.31 13.00
CA ASP A 111 -18.69 14.30 12.76
C ASP A 111 -18.88 13.95 11.28
N GLU A 112 -18.77 14.94 10.38
CA GLU A 112 -18.92 14.72 8.94
C GLU A 112 -17.73 13.95 8.37
N LEU A 113 -16.52 14.26 8.84
CA LEU A 113 -15.30 13.58 8.39
C LEU A 113 -15.21 12.17 8.96
N LEU A 114 -15.59 11.97 10.21
CA LEU A 114 -15.66 10.66 10.84
C LEU A 114 -16.64 9.77 10.09
N ASP A 115 -17.85 10.25 9.80
CA ASP A 115 -18.84 9.50 9.04
C ASP A 115 -18.38 9.20 7.59
N LEU A 116 -17.67 10.13 6.93
CA LEU A 116 -17.03 9.87 5.64
C LEU A 116 -15.98 8.76 5.74
N ILE A 117 -15.12 8.80 6.76
CA ILE A 117 -14.10 7.76 7.01
C ILE A 117 -14.76 6.43 7.33
N THR A 118 -15.83 6.40 8.13
CA THR A 118 -16.58 5.18 8.45
C THR A 118 -17.22 4.59 7.18
N ARG A 119 -17.78 5.43 6.31
CA ARG A 119 -18.45 4.95 5.08
C ARG A 119 -17.50 4.49 3.98
N TYR A 120 -16.32 5.09 3.87
CA TYR A 120 -15.40 4.84 2.75
C TYR A 120 -14.03 4.28 3.16
N GLY A 121 -13.79 4.12 4.46
CA GLY A 121 -12.55 3.63 5.05
C GLY A 121 -12.35 2.15 4.79
N ASP A 122 -11.67 1.84 3.68
CA ASP A 122 -11.18 0.51 3.38
C ASP A 122 -9.67 0.44 3.69
N MET A 123 -9.28 -0.51 4.54
CA MET A 123 -7.89 -0.67 4.97
C MET A 123 -6.99 -1.21 3.85
N ASP A 124 -7.53 -1.97 2.91
CA ASP A 124 -6.79 -2.53 1.78
C ASP A 124 -6.81 -1.56 0.58
N TYR A 125 -7.84 -0.71 0.48
CA TYR A 125 -8.01 0.30 -0.58
C TYR A 125 -8.10 1.74 -0.05
N PRO A 126 -7.04 2.26 0.62
CA PRO A 126 -7.06 3.59 1.23
C PRO A 126 -7.20 4.73 0.22
N SER A 127 -6.97 4.49 -1.08
CA SER A 127 -7.17 5.51 -2.11
C SER A 127 -8.60 6.04 -2.18
N VAL A 128 -9.60 5.24 -1.80
CA VAL A 128 -11.02 5.60 -1.86
C VAL A 128 -11.33 6.68 -0.83
N VAL A 129 -11.04 6.41 0.45
CA VAL A 129 -11.25 7.40 1.53
C VAL A 129 -10.38 8.63 1.31
N LEU A 130 -9.13 8.47 0.88
CA LEU A 130 -8.24 9.59 0.58
C LEU A 130 -8.84 10.51 -0.48
N ARG A 131 -9.37 9.94 -1.58
CA ARG A 131 -10.04 10.73 -2.63
C ARG A 131 -11.24 11.48 -2.08
N LYS A 132 -12.06 10.85 -1.24
CA LYS A 132 -13.25 11.47 -0.64
C LYS A 132 -12.89 12.62 0.29
N LEU A 133 -11.86 12.44 1.13
CA LEU A 133 -11.33 13.50 1.98
C LEU A 133 -10.79 14.67 1.14
N LEU A 134 -10.03 14.41 0.08
CA LEU A 134 -9.51 15.46 -0.81
C LEU A 134 -10.60 16.21 -1.59
N MET A 135 -11.76 15.60 -1.80
CA MET A 135 -12.92 16.22 -2.46
C MET A 135 -13.84 16.96 -1.49
N ASN A 136 -13.67 16.78 -0.18
CA ASN A 136 -14.45 17.47 0.84
C ASN A 136 -13.81 18.84 1.17
N THR A 137 -14.56 19.92 0.95
CA THR A 137 -14.05 21.30 1.12
C THR A 137 -13.62 21.62 2.55
N LYS A 138 -14.27 21.03 3.57
CA LYS A 138 -13.86 21.17 4.98
C LYS A 138 -12.55 20.44 5.25
N SER A 139 -12.40 19.20 4.76
CA SER A 139 -11.15 18.44 4.85
C SER A 139 -9.98 19.19 4.21
N VAL A 140 -10.17 19.73 3.00
CA VAL A 140 -9.14 20.50 2.29
C VAL A 140 -8.79 21.77 3.06
N GLY A 141 -9.79 22.52 3.52
CA GLY A 141 -9.57 23.72 4.32
C GLY A 141 -8.83 23.44 5.64
N ALA A 142 -9.05 22.27 6.23
CA ALA A 142 -8.38 21.87 7.46
C ALA A 142 -6.95 21.33 7.22
N LEU A 143 -6.73 20.56 6.16
CA LEU A 143 -5.40 20.09 5.72
C LEU A 143 -4.51 21.25 5.25
N LEU A 144 -5.06 22.28 4.59
CA LEU A 144 -4.32 23.49 4.23
C LEU A 144 -3.78 24.23 5.45
N LYS A 145 -4.47 24.18 6.60
CA LYS A 145 -3.99 24.76 7.87
C LYS A 145 -2.83 23.96 8.48
N LEU A 146 -2.57 22.73 8.01
CA LEU A 146 -1.43 21.88 8.39
C LEU A 146 -0.19 22.13 7.51
N ALA A 147 -0.34 22.76 6.35
CA ALA A 147 0.74 23.03 5.39
C ALA A 147 2.01 23.72 5.96
N PRO A 148 1.94 24.63 6.95
CA PRO A 148 3.14 25.27 7.51
C PRO A 148 4.09 24.33 8.27
N ILE A 149 3.64 23.10 8.58
CA ILE A 149 4.38 22.13 9.41
C ILE A 149 5.24 21.20 8.53
N CYS A 150 4.82 20.91 7.30
CA CYS A 150 5.57 20.03 6.38
C CYS A 150 6.75 20.72 5.66
N LEU A 151 6.93 22.03 5.85
CA LEU A 151 7.95 22.88 5.20
C LEU A 151 9.05 23.37 6.16
N ARG A 152 9.07 22.86 7.40
CA ARG A 152 10.13 23.09 8.37
C ARG A 152 11.03 21.87 8.51
#